data_AF-A0A2A4NGX7-F1
#
_entry.id   AF-A0A2A4NGX7-F1
#
_cell.length_a   1.000
_cell.length_b   1.000
_cell.length_c   1.000
_cell.angle_alpha   90.00
_cell.angle_beta   90.00
_cell.angle_gamma   90.00
#
_symmetry.space_group_name_H-M   'P 1'
#
loop_
_entity.id
_entity.type
_entity.pdbx_description
1 polymer ?
#
loop_
_entity_poly.entity_id
_entity_poly.type
_entity_poly.pdbx_seq_one_letter_code
_entity_poly.pdbx_strand_id
1 'polypeptide(L)'
;MKNRNYKGFWALFLGLFVFALLFNSCEDDDEGSSAPMTITKVYLEDAQSSVPDREVTFARLGQTLRLEGSGFIGMEKVYINGYENYFNPVYVTDNSMLVSISVDVPTIDAPEEVRNSIRLGKGESNIFTYSFEIRASAPSITNISHTMPQAGDSITIYGVGLQGITSVSFPGDIVVTEGIVSDNIEGEFCKVIVPEGISDDGGSLLVVGANGGAYSPAYFNFKKGLYHNFDDVDNYAWASGIDNDDTPLTDVIPANGDGPKSQGGYHSFNVAGDTIATNADRRYWTNSESWPSALLDVIPGSTAAADCGVQMDIYVEGEWTSGVIRMIMADGSGTDRYSMIYRPWYENDAVVPFENPGYWFTVTFPFSDSEDYEGGTFSDVLASMVAASYKQSGPWFHNIGLPSDTEGEPDIVESTATDVKIYFDNLRVVPLNAPTYSDFPDNEE
;
A
#
# COMPACT_ATOMS: atom_id res chain seq x y z
N MET A 1 -32.09 -102.11 39.20
CA MET A 1 -32.80 -101.07 38.43
C MET A 1 -31.77 -100.04 37.97
N LYS A 2 -31.83 -99.63 36.70
CA LYS A 2 -30.73 -98.99 35.93
C LYS A 2 -30.46 -97.54 36.35
N ASN A 3 -29.17 -97.22 36.55
CA ASN A 3 -28.61 -95.87 36.67
C ASN A 3 -28.83 -95.07 35.37
N ARG A 4 -29.31 -93.82 35.47
CA ARG A 4 -29.37 -92.87 34.37
C ARG A 4 -28.48 -91.67 34.67
N ASN A 5 -27.46 -91.49 33.83
CA ASN A 5 -26.40 -90.50 33.90
C ASN A 5 -26.92 -89.07 33.69
N TYR A 6 -26.60 -88.15 34.60
CA TYR A 6 -26.85 -86.70 34.48
C TYR A 6 -25.61 -85.92 33.97
N LYS A 7 -24.68 -86.58 33.27
CA LYS A 7 -23.43 -85.95 32.80
C LYS A 7 -23.58 -85.12 31.50
N GLY A 8 -24.74 -85.16 30.84
CA GLY A 8 -24.95 -84.48 29.54
C GLY A 8 -25.53 -83.06 29.63
N PHE A 9 -26.12 -82.66 30.76
CA PHE A 9 -26.86 -81.39 30.84
C PHE A 9 -25.99 -80.20 31.26
N TRP A 10 -24.90 -80.44 32.00
CA TRP A 10 -23.95 -79.41 32.41
C TRP A 10 -22.90 -79.08 31.33
N ALA A 11 -22.59 -80.01 30.44
CA ALA A 11 -21.63 -79.78 29.34
C ALA A 11 -22.21 -78.89 28.23
N LEU A 12 -23.54 -78.91 28.03
CA LEU A 12 -24.21 -78.10 27.01
C LEU A 12 -24.35 -76.62 27.43
N PHE A 13 -24.55 -76.35 28.72
CA PHE A 13 -24.63 -74.98 29.26
C PHE A 13 -23.26 -74.32 29.39
N LEU A 14 -22.20 -75.09 29.68
CA LEU A 14 -20.83 -74.58 29.71
C LEU A 14 -20.27 -74.33 28.29
N GLY A 15 -20.67 -75.14 27.29
CA GLY A 15 -20.28 -74.94 25.90
C GLY A 15 -20.92 -73.70 25.24
N LEU A 16 -22.16 -73.36 25.62
CA LEU A 16 -22.84 -72.15 25.13
C LEU A 16 -22.34 -70.87 25.80
N PHE A 17 -21.81 -70.93 27.03
CA PHE A 17 -21.23 -69.78 27.71
C PHE A 17 -19.82 -69.44 27.20
N VAL A 18 -19.07 -70.45 26.72
CA VAL A 18 -17.73 -70.25 26.12
C VAL A 18 -17.83 -69.75 24.67
N PHE A 19 -18.89 -70.08 23.93
CA PHE A 19 -19.10 -69.56 22.57
C PHE A 19 -19.60 -68.09 22.54
N ALA A 20 -20.18 -67.59 23.64
CA ALA A 20 -20.59 -66.18 23.76
C ALA A 20 -19.43 -65.23 24.12
N LEU A 21 -18.26 -65.77 24.51
CA LEU A 21 -17.04 -64.99 24.79
C LEU A 21 -16.10 -64.86 23.59
N LEU A 22 -16.46 -65.45 22.43
CA LEU A 22 -15.67 -65.41 21.20
C LEU A 22 -16.15 -64.37 20.17
N PHE A 23 -17.01 -63.42 20.60
CA PHE A 23 -17.33 -62.21 19.82
C PHE A 23 -16.66 -60.96 20.41
N ASN A 24 -15.36 -61.06 20.74
CA ASN A 24 -14.48 -59.88 20.74
C ASN A 24 -13.78 -59.83 19.38
N SER A 25 -14.44 -59.18 18.44
CA SER A 25 -13.84 -58.66 17.22
C SER A 25 -14.56 -57.35 16.93
N CYS A 26 -14.42 -56.38 17.83
CA CYS A 26 -14.07 -55.06 17.35
C CYS A 26 -12.59 -55.19 16.97
N GLU A 27 -12.28 -55.12 15.67
CA GLU A 27 -11.00 -54.52 15.31
C GLU A 27 -11.05 -53.12 15.91
N ASP A 28 -10.09 -52.81 16.78
CA ASP A 28 -9.90 -51.45 17.27
C ASP A 28 -9.51 -50.60 16.06
N ASP A 29 -10.50 -50.01 15.38
CA ASP A 29 -10.31 -48.97 14.35
C ASP A 29 -9.64 -47.70 14.94
N ASP A 30 -9.37 -47.69 16.25
CA ASP A 30 -8.80 -46.58 17.02
C ASP A 30 -7.26 -46.49 17.00
N GLU A 31 -6.53 -47.48 16.43
CA GLU A 31 -5.05 -47.42 16.41
C GLU A 31 -4.52 -46.17 15.66
N GLY A 32 -5.21 -45.72 14.61
CA GLY A 32 -4.84 -44.51 13.87
C GLY A 32 -5.09 -43.20 14.63
N SER A 33 -6.10 -43.18 15.51
CA SER A 33 -6.53 -41.94 16.21
C SER A 33 -5.59 -41.54 17.35
N SER A 34 -4.73 -42.45 17.82
CA SER A 34 -3.76 -42.18 18.88
C SER A 34 -2.31 -42.00 18.38
N ALA A 35 -2.08 -42.19 17.08
CA ALA A 35 -0.75 -42.05 16.49
C ALA A 35 -0.19 -40.62 16.68
N PRO A 36 1.13 -40.47 16.95
CA PRO A 36 1.75 -39.17 17.07
C PRO A 36 1.73 -38.43 15.73
N MET A 37 1.35 -37.16 15.76
CA MET A 37 1.28 -36.30 14.59
C MET A 37 2.65 -35.69 14.27
N THR A 38 2.97 -35.55 12.98
CA THR A 38 4.09 -34.73 12.52
C THR A 38 3.73 -33.98 11.24
N ILE A 39 4.27 -32.79 11.05
CA ILE A 39 4.27 -32.07 9.77
C ILE A 39 5.71 -32.07 9.26
N THR A 40 5.92 -32.57 8.05
CA THR A 40 7.22 -32.52 7.35
C THR A 40 7.31 -31.33 6.42
N LYS A 41 6.22 -31.00 5.72
CA LYS A 41 6.15 -29.91 4.74
C LYS A 41 4.77 -29.28 4.69
N VAL A 42 4.72 -28.03 4.25
CA VAL A 42 3.49 -27.28 4.03
C VAL A 42 3.48 -26.77 2.61
N TYR A 43 2.38 -26.96 1.91
CA TYR A 43 2.20 -26.53 0.54
C TYR A 43 1.02 -25.57 0.42
N LEU A 44 1.15 -24.56 -0.44
CA LEU A 44 0.08 -23.67 -0.87
C LEU A 44 -0.63 -24.27 -2.07
N GLU A 45 -1.95 -24.43 -1.95
CA GLU A 45 -2.81 -24.93 -3.02
C GLU A 45 -3.43 -23.75 -3.79
N ASP A 46 -3.01 -23.54 -5.02
CA ASP A 46 -3.54 -22.49 -5.91
C ASP A 46 -3.65 -23.01 -7.36
N ALA A 47 -4.86 -23.43 -7.75
CA ALA A 47 -5.12 -23.95 -9.09
C ALA A 47 -4.87 -22.96 -10.23
N GLN A 48 -4.77 -21.65 -9.95
CA GLN A 48 -4.46 -20.62 -10.96
C GLN A 48 -2.96 -20.31 -11.05
N SER A 49 -2.15 -20.81 -10.13
CA SER A 49 -0.70 -20.61 -10.14
C SER A 49 -0.01 -21.47 -11.20
N SER A 50 1.15 -21.01 -11.67
CA SER A 50 2.09 -21.81 -12.48
C SER A 50 2.60 -23.04 -11.73
N VAL A 51 2.61 -23.01 -10.39
CA VAL A 51 2.92 -24.15 -9.52
C VAL A 51 1.74 -24.35 -8.55
N PRO A 52 0.76 -25.20 -8.89
CA PRO A 52 -0.47 -25.30 -8.12
C PRO A 52 -0.35 -25.89 -6.71
N ASP A 53 0.68 -26.69 -6.47
CA ASP A 53 1.00 -27.32 -5.18
C ASP A 53 2.45 -26.95 -4.83
N ARG A 54 2.61 -25.80 -4.19
CA ARG A 54 3.92 -25.16 -3.97
C ARG A 54 4.35 -25.31 -2.51
N GLU A 55 5.52 -25.90 -2.26
CA GLU A 55 6.10 -25.92 -0.92
C GLU A 55 6.40 -24.48 -0.46
N VAL A 56 5.91 -24.09 0.72
CA VAL A 56 6.00 -22.73 1.24
C VAL A 56 6.45 -22.73 2.70
N THR A 57 7.01 -21.61 3.15
CA THR A 57 7.38 -21.36 4.56
C THR A 57 6.47 -20.37 5.25
N PHE A 58 5.55 -19.75 4.51
CA PHE A 58 4.53 -18.85 5.01
C PHE A 58 3.23 -19.02 4.23
N ALA A 59 2.12 -18.54 4.78
CA ALA A 59 0.87 -18.40 4.06
C ALA A 59 0.11 -17.15 4.48
N ARG A 60 -0.88 -16.76 3.67
CA ARG A 60 -1.74 -15.61 3.90
C ARG A 60 -3.14 -16.03 4.30
N LEU A 61 -3.82 -15.16 5.03
CA LEU A 61 -5.24 -15.31 5.37
C LEU A 61 -6.09 -15.64 4.12
N GLY A 62 -7.04 -16.56 4.26
CA GLY A 62 -7.90 -17.03 3.18
C GLY A 62 -7.29 -18.10 2.27
N GLN A 63 -5.97 -18.34 2.32
CA GLN A 63 -5.33 -19.38 1.50
C GLN A 63 -5.63 -20.79 2.02
N THR A 64 -5.53 -21.77 1.12
CA THR A 64 -5.65 -23.19 1.48
C THR A 64 -4.28 -23.84 1.46
N LEU A 65 -3.97 -24.56 2.53
CA LEU A 65 -2.74 -25.30 2.70
C LEU A 65 -2.98 -26.79 2.62
N ARG A 66 -2.02 -27.49 2.01
CA ARG A 66 -1.84 -28.92 2.19
C ARG A 66 -0.71 -29.17 3.18
N LEU A 67 -1.06 -29.79 4.30
CA LEU A 67 -0.10 -30.24 5.29
C LEU A 67 0.34 -31.65 4.92
N GLU A 68 1.64 -31.86 4.74
CA GLU A 68 2.25 -33.16 4.49
C GLU A 68 2.98 -33.64 5.75
N GLY A 69 2.82 -34.91 6.08
CA GLY A 69 3.39 -35.47 7.29
C GLY A 69 2.92 -36.88 7.59
N SER A 70 2.60 -37.16 8.85
CA SER A 70 2.12 -38.48 9.29
C SER A 70 1.21 -38.39 10.50
N GLY A 71 0.38 -39.41 10.68
CA GLY A 71 -0.47 -39.54 11.85
C GLY A 71 -1.63 -38.55 11.85
N PHE A 72 -2.18 -38.15 10.70
CA PHE A 72 -3.33 -37.22 10.66
C PHE A 72 -4.69 -37.91 10.79
N ILE A 73 -4.79 -39.24 10.69
CA ILE A 73 -6.07 -39.96 10.90
C ILE A 73 -6.62 -39.68 12.31
N GLY A 74 -7.90 -39.32 12.40
CA GLY A 74 -8.53 -38.94 13.68
C GLY A 74 -8.26 -37.49 14.09
N MET A 75 -7.85 -36.62 13.17
CA MET A 75 -7.76 -35.17 13.41
C MET A 75 -9.09 -34.62 13.90
N GLU A 76 -9.06 -33.85 15.00
CA GLU A 76 -10.26 -33.20 15.55
C GLU A 76 -10.20 -31.68 15.42
N LYS A 77 -9.02 -31.10 15.61
CA LYS A 77 -8.83 -29.64 15.68
C LYS A 77 -7.54 -29.21 15.00
N VAL A 78 -7.62 -28.11 14.26
CA VAL A 78 -6.45 -27.37 13.77
C VAL A 78 -6.58 -25.94 14.26
N TYR A 79 -5.55 -25.44 14.96
CA TYR A 79 -5.44 -24.06 15.35
C TYR A 79 -4.31 -23.40 14.57
N ILE A 80 -4.55 -22.22 14.02
CA ILE A 80 -3.53 -21.40 13.36
C ILE A 80 -3.48 -20.08 14.13
N ASN A 81 -2.30 -19.71 14.64
CA ASN A 81 -2.13 -18.59 15.57
C ASN A 81 -3.11 -18.62 16.77
N GLY A 82 -3.45 -19.82 17.24
CA GLY A 82 -4.40 -20.03 18.34
C GLY A 82 -5.89 -19.95 17.95
N TYR A 83 -6.21 -19.57 16.72
CA TYR A 83 -7.58 -19.53 16.20
C TYR A 83 -7.98 -20.86 15.57
N GLU A 84 -9.16 -21.39 15.89
CA GLU A 84 -9.63 -22.68 15.36
C GLU A 84 -10.00 -22.56 13.88
N ASN A 85 -9.39 -23.39 13.03
CA ASN A 85 -9.62 -23.39 11.58
C ASN A 85 -10.38 -24.64 11.14
N TYR A 86 -11.26 -24.46 10.17
CA TYR A 86 -12.00 -25.55 9.57
C TYR A 86 -11.11 -26.38 8.64
N PHE A 87 -11.30 -27.69 8.68
CA PHE A 87 -10.82 -28.63 7.68
C PHE A 87 -11.93 -29.62 7.36
N ASN A 88 -11.94 -30.17 6.16
CA ASN A 88 -12.89 -31.21 5.79
C ASN A 88 -12.29 -32.60 6.11
N PRO A 89 -12.85 -33.38 7.05
CA PRO A 89 -12.34 -34.70 7.40
C PRO A 89 -12.26 -35.68 6.22
N VAL A 90 -13.08 -35.48 5.18
CA VAL A 90 -13.05 -36.31 3.95
C VAL A 90 -11.75 -36.16 3.17
N TYR A 91 -11.05 -35.04 3.33
CA TYR A 91 -9.76 -34.77 2.69
C TYR A 91 -8.56 -35.10 3.60
N VAL A 92 -8.80 -35.74 4.75
CA VAL A 92 -7.75 -36.18 5.66
C VAL A 92 -7.36 -37.61 5.32
N THR A 93 -6.09 -37.78 4.96
CA THR A 93 -5.40 -39.07 4.90
C THR A 93 -4.35 -39.09 6.00
N ASP A 94 -3.72 -40.23 6.28
CA ASP A 94 -2.71 -40.29 7.34
C ASP A 94 -1.51 -39.36 7.11
N ASN A 95 -1.18 -39.09 5.84
CA ASN A 95 0.03 -38.37 5.46
C ASN A 95 -0.22 -36.99 4.83
N SER A 96 -1.48 -36.65 4.58
CA SER A 96 -1.85 -35.40 3.93
C SER A 96 -3.22 -34.94 4.38
N MET A 97 -3.36 -33.64 4.64
CA MET A 97 -4.64 -33.00 4.90
C MET A 97 -4.70 -31.58 4.33
N LEU A 98 -5.90 -31.13 3.99
CA LEU A 98 -6.16 -29.75 3.56
C LEU A 98 -6.76 -28.93 4.71
N VAL A 99 -6.22 -27.72 4.91
CA VAL A 99 -6.75 -26.74 5.87
C VAL A 99 -6.84 -25.38 5.20
N SER A 100 -7.97 -24.70 5.36
CA SER A 100 -8.13 -23.32 4.88
C SER A 100 -7.90 -22.36 6.04
N ILE A 101 -7.05 -21.36 5.82
CA ILE A 101 -6.76 -20.33 6.81
C ILE A 101 -7.94 -19.35 6.84
N SER A 102 -8.64 -19.27 7.96
CA SER A 102 -9.71 -18.30 8.15
C SER A 102 -9.18 -16.87 8.02
N VAL A 103 -10.01 -15.99 7.47
CA VAL A 103 -9.71 -14.55 7.40
C VAL A 103 -9.71 -13.88 8.78
N ASP A 104 -10.28 -14.54 9.79
CA ASP A 104 -10.35 -14.07 11.17
C ASP A 104 -9.14 -14.50 12.02
N VAL A 105 -8.17 -15.22 11.44
CA VAL A 105 -6.96 -15.62 12.16
C VAL A 105 -6.14 -14.38 12.50
N PRO A 106 -5.83 -14.11 13.78
CA PRO A 106 -4.97 -13.00 14.16
C PRO A 106 -3.54 -13.22 13.65
N THR A 107 -2.84 -12.14 13.30
CA THR A 107 -1.49 -12.18 12.72
C THR A 107 -0.48 -11.57 13.68
N ILE A 108 -0.09 -10.31 13.47
CA ILE A 108 0.86 -9.60 14.34
C ILE A 108 0.29 -9.33 15.74
N ASP A 109 -1.03 -9.36 15.89
CA ASP A 109 -1.78 -9.18 17.13
C ASP A 109 -2.00 -10.49 17.91
N ALA A 110 -1.71 -11.66 17.31
CA ALA A 110 -1.83 -12.95 17.98
C ALA A 110 -0.90 -13.05 19.21
N PRO A 111 -1.30 -13.73 20.29
CA PRO A 111 -0.41 -13.92 21.45
C PRO A 111 0.92 -14.59 21.04
N GLU A 112 2.03 -14.10 21.59
CA GLU A 112 3.39 -14.50 21.19
C GLU A 112 3.62 -16.02 21.27
N GLU A 113 3.00 -16.67 22.26
CA GLU A 113 3.11 -18.11 22.51
C GLU A 113 2.43 -19.01 21.45
N VAL A 114 1.51 -18.46 20.65
CA VAL A 114 0.83 -19.17 19.56
C VAL A 114 1.09 -18.58 18.18
N ARG A 115 1.65 -17.36 18.11
CA ARG A 115 1.92 -16.65 16.85
C ARG A 115 2.86 -17.46 15.97
N ASN A 116 2.61 -17.42 14.66
CA ASN A 116 3.35 -18.16 13.64
C ASN A 116 3.43 -19.66 13.96
N SER A 117 2.27 -20.26 14.28
CA SER A 117 2.18 -21.70 14.52
C SER A 117 0.90 -22.33 13.99
N ILE A 118 1.04 -23.59 13.57
CA ILE A 118 -0.06 -24.52 13.27
C ILE A 118 -0.06 -25.57 14.38
N ARG A 119 -1.14 -25.66 15.16
CA ARG A 119 -1.33 -26.62 16.24
C ARG A 119 -2.43 -27.61 15.90
N LEU A 120 -2.05 -28.88 15.76
CA LEU A 120 -2.93 -30.02 15.51
C LEU A 120 -3.36 -30.66 16.83
N GLY A 121 -4.60 -31.15 16.90
CA GLY A 121 -5.15 -31.81 18.08
C GLY A 121 -6.02 -33.03 17.75
N LYS A 122 -5.77 -34.13 18.47
CA LYS A 122 -6.67 -35.28 18.58
C LYS A 122 -7.00 -35.50 20.07
N GLY A 123 -8.19 -35.10 20.49
CA GLY A 123 -8.53 -35.03 21.92
C GLY A 123 -7.62 -34.06 22.70
N GLU A 124 -7.68 -34.15 24.03
CA GLU A 124 -7.01 -33.19 24.91
C GLU A 124 -5.49 -33.44 25.11
N SER A 125 -5.00 -34.65 24.84
CA SER A 125 -3.64 -35.08 25.20
C SER A 125 -2.70 -35.31 24.01
N ASN A 126 -3.23 -35.48 22.79
CA ASN A 126 -2.41 -35.64 21.59
C ASN A 126 -2.40 -34.32 20.81
N ILE A 127 -1.40 -33.50 21.10
CA ILE A 127 -1.22 -32.16 20.52
C ILE A 127 0.15 -32.10 19.85
N PHE A 128 0.20 -31.51 18.65
CA PHE A 128 1.44 -31.23 17.93
C PHE A 128 1.45 -29.79 17.44
N THR A 129 2.56 -29.09 17.61
CA THR A 129 2.72 -27.70 17.16
C THR A 129 3.87 -27.62 16.16
N TYR A 130 3.62 -26.97 15.04
CA TYR A 130 4.58 -26.69 13.98
C TYR A 130 4.74 -25.19 13.82
N SER A 131 5.98 -24.70 13.74
CA SER A 131 6.24 -23.28 13.50
C SER A 131 6.09 -22.97 12.02
N PHE A 132 5.25 -21.99 11.69
CA PHE A 132 4.92 -21.64 10.31
C PHE A 132 4.40 -20.21 10.27
N GLU A 133 4.95 -19.38 9.37
CA GLU A 133 4.64 -17.96 9.34
C GLU A 133 3.26 -17.70 8.73
N ILE A 134 2.46 -16.87 9.39
CA ILE A 134 1.11 -16.51 8.94
C ILE A 134 1.04 -15.00 8.77
N ARG A 135 0.73 -14.56 7.55
CA ARG A 135 0.69 -13.16 7.13
C ARG A 135 -0.74 -12.74 6.83
N ALA A 136 -1.00 -11.44 6.91
CA ALA A 136 -2.19 -10.85 6.32
C ALA A 136 -2.04 -10.74 4.79
N SER A 137 -2.88 -9.94 4.14
CA SER A 137 -2.72 -9.56 2.73
C SER A 137 -1.35 -8.92 2.46
N ALA A 138 -0.86 -9.01 1.22
CA ALA A 138 0.37 -8.34 0.84
C ALA A 138 0.24 -6.82 1.04
N PRO A 139 1.30 -6.15 1.53
CA PRO A 139 1.25 -4.71 1.72
C PRO A 139 1.17 -3.97 0.39
N SER A 140 0.70 -2.74 0.44
CA SER A 140 0.77 -1.80 -0.70
C SER A 140 1.14 -0.42 -0.19
N ILE A 141 1.83 0.36 -1.02
CA ILE A 141 2.15 1.76 -0.75
C ILE A 141 1.26 2.62 -1.64
N THR A 142 0.55 3.57 -1.03
CA THR A 142 -0.36 4.48 -1.73
C THR A 142 0.22 5.88 -1.88
N ASN A 143 1.02 6.33 -0.91
CA ASN A 143 1.62 7.67 -0.96
C ASN A 143 2.90 7.75 -0.11
N ILE A 144 3.74 8.75 -0.38
CA ILE A 144 4.90 9.13 0.44
C ILE A 144 4.75 10.61 0.78
N SER A 145 4.85 10.96 2.07
CA SER A 145 4.57 12.32 2.56
C SER A 145 5.38 13.39 1.86
N HIS A 146 6.64 13.10 1.49
CA HIS A 146 7.48 13.98 0.70
C HIS A 146 8.45 13.15 -0.15
N THR A 147 8.50 13.41 -1.45
CA THR A 147 9.29 12.59 -2.39
C THR A 147 10.65 13.21 -2.74
N MET A 148 10.96 14.44 -2.33
CA MET A 148 12.30 15.02 -2.46
C MET A 148 12.89 15.54 -1.12
N PRO A 149 12.83 14.77 -0.01
CA PRO A 149 13.28 15.25 1.29
C PRO A 149 14.82 15.37 1.37
N GLN A 150 15.33 16.12 2.36
CA GLN A 150 16.75 16.16 2.66
C GLN A 150 17.13 14.99 3.59
N ALA A 151 18.41 14.62 3.57
CA ALA A 151 18.92 13.60 4.49
C ALA A 151 18.72 14.04 5.95
N GLY A 152 18.23 13.12 6.79
CA GLY A 152 17.87 13.40 8.18
C GLY A 152 16.40 13.81 8.38
N ASP A 153 15.67 14.16 7.32
CA ASP A 153 14.22 14.42 7.43
C ASP A 153 13.45 13.13 7.74
N SER A 154 12.39 13.26 8.51
CA SER A 154 11.43 12.19 8.79
C SER A 154 10.30 12.22 7.76
N ILE A 155 10.13 11.11 7.03
CA ILE A 155 9.02 10.93 6.09
C ILE A 155 8.04 9.87 6.58
N THR A 156 6.79 9.98 6.15
CA THR A 156 5.75 8.97 6.35
C THR A 156 5.42 8.31 5.01
N ILE A 157 5.47 6.99 4.98
CA ILE A 157 5.05 6.14 3.86
C ILE A 157 3.66 5.62 4.22
N TYR A 158 2.66 5.89 3.39
CA TYR A 158 1.26 5.51 3.59
C TYR A 158 0.90 4.31 2.73
N GLY A 159 -0.03 3.50 3.20
CA GLY A 159 -0.42 2.30 2.51
C GLY A 159 -1.41 1.44 3.27
N VAL A 160 -1.39 0.15 2.97
CA VAL A 160 -2.17 -0.87 3.66
C VAL A 160 -1.24 -2.04 3.98
N GLY A 161 -1.44 -2.68 5.13
CA GLY A 161 -0.67 -3.87 5.50
C GLY A 161 0.75 -3.56 5.97
N LEU A 162 1.06 -2.30 6.32
CA LEU A 162 2.39 -1.82 6.73
C LEU A 162 2.72 -2.13 8.20
N GLN A 163 2.19 -3.22 8.76
CA GLN A 163 2.55 -3.69 10.10
C GLN A 163 3.96 -4.29 10.13
N GLY A 164 4.69 -3.99 11.19
CA GLY A 164 5.97 -4.62 11.52
C GLY A 164 7.03 -4.42 10.44
N ILE A 165 7.13 -3.23 9.84
CA ILE A 165 8.20 -2.93 8.87
C ILE A 165 9.55 -3.06 9.56
N THR A 166 10.41 -3.87 8.95
CA THR A 166 11.76 -4.20 9.42
C THR A 166 12.84 -3.52 8.58
N SER A 167 12.54 -3.18 7.33
CA SER A 167 13.46 -2.45 6.47
C SER A 167 12.74 -1.56 5.46
N VAL A 168 13.42 -0.46 5.11
CA VAL A 168 13.07 0.42 3.99
C VAL A 168 14.32 0.57 3.13
N SER A 169 14.24 0.18 1.85
CA SER A 169 15.31 0.38 0.88
C SER A 169 15.01 1.61 0.01
N PHE A 170 15.97 2.51 -0.08
CA PHE A 170 15.92 3.73 -0.88
C PHE A 170 16.68 3.54 -2.21
N PRO A 171 16.43 4.39 -3.22
CA PRO A 171 17.15 4.35 -4.50
C PRO A 171 18.67 4.36 -4.32
N GLY A 172 19.35 3.47 -5.03
CA GLY A 172 20.79 3.23 -4.86
C GLY A 172 21.13 2.13 -3.85
N ASP A 173 20.18 1.24 -3.54
CA ASP A 173 20.33 0.09 -2.63
C ASP A 173 20.73 0.48 -1.20
N ILE A 174 20.25 1.63 -0.73
CA ILE A 174 20.50 2.11 0.64
C ILE A 174 19.41 1.57 1.56
N VAL A 175 19.77 0.63 2.42
CA VAL A 175 18.84 -0.06 3.31
C VAL A 175 18.89 0.53 4.71
N VAL A 176 17.73 0.99 5.21
CA VAL A 176 17.52 1.41 6.60
C VAL A 176 16.80 0.29 7.34
N THR A 177 17.30 -0.09 8.52
CA THR A 177 16.72 -1.13 9.39
C THR A 177 16.47 -0.67 10.82
N GLU A 178 16.81 0.58 11.14
CA GLU A 178 16.66 1.18 12.48
C GLU A 178 15.84 2.46 12.39
N GLY A 179 15.19 2.85 13.50
CA GLY A 179 14.40 4.08 13.56
C GLY A 179 13.09 4.05 12.77
N ILE A 180 12.68 2.88 12.25
CA ILE A 180 11.41 2.70 11.54
C ILE A 180 10.28 2.55 12.56
N VAL A 181 9.24 3.37 12.41
CA VAL A 181 8.03 3.31 13.26
C VAL A 181 6.85 2.91 12.39
N SER A 182 6.33 1.70 12.60
CA SER A 182 5.16 1.20 11.86
C SER A 182 3.89 1.36 12.65
N ASP A 183 2.78 1.60 11.96
CA ASP A 183 1.46 1.39 12.52
C ASP A 183 1.17 -0.11 12.63
N ASN A 184 1.46 -0.69 13.79
CA ASN A 184 1.27 -2.12 14.03
C ASN A 184 -0.19 -2.50 14.35
N ILE A 185 -1.11 -1.53 14.38
CA ILE A 185 -2.52 -1.77 14.63
C ILE A 185 -3.24 -1.86 13.28
N GLU A 186 -3.37 -0.75 12.57
CA GLU A 186 -4.14 -0.71 11.32
C GLU A 186 -3.27 -0.96 10.08
N GLY A 187 -1.96 -0.72 10.17
CA GLY A 187 -1.02 -0.94 9.05
C GLY A 187 -1.12 0.14 7.98
N GLU A 188 -1.56 1.33 8.36
CA GLU A 188 -1.82 2.43 7.41
C GLU A 188 -0.57 3.21 7.05
N PHE A 189 0.48 3.15 7.87
CA PHE A 189 1.71 3.88 7.62
C PHE A 189 2.96 3.25 8.25
N CYS A 190 4.13 3.65 7.73
CA CYS A 190 5.38 3.59 8.47
C CYS A 190 6.18 4.90 8.33
N LYS A 191 6.90 5.30 9.37
CA LYS A 191 7.78 6.47 9.39
C LYS A 191 9.25 6.05 9.39
N VAL A 192 10.08 6.80 8.68
CA VAL A 192 11.52 6.51 8.54
C VAL A 192 12.31 7.80 8.35
N ILE A 193 13.54 7.82 8.86
CA ILE A 193 14.49 8.90 8.61
C ILE A 193 15.19 8.67 7.28
N VAL A 194 15.22 9.70 6.44
CA VAL A 194 15.84 9.67 5.12
C VAL A 194 17.36 9.56 5.27
N PRO A 195 18.01 8.53 4.70
CA PRO A 195 19.46 8.37 4.78
C PRO A 195 20.21 9.36 3.88
N GLU A 196 21.50 9.54 4.14
CA GLU A 196 22.40 10.23 3.20
C GLU A 196 22.69 9.37 1.96
N GLY A 197 23.07 10.01 0.85
CA GLY A 197 23.64 9.33 -0.32
C GLY A 197 22.64 8.78 -1.33
N ILE A 198 21.35 9.07 -1.19
CA ILE A 198 20.30 8.66 -2.15
C ILE A 198 20.61 9.22 -3.53
N SER A 199 20.49 8.37 -4.56
CA SER A 199 20.77 8.75 -5.95
C SER A 199 19.80 9.84 -6.44
N ASP A 200 20.34 10.85 -7.14
CA ASP A 200 19.57 11.90 -7.81
C ASP A 200 18.74 11.38 -9.01
N ASP A 201 19.04 10.17 -9.51
CA ASP A 201 18.23 9.50 -10.53
C ASP A 201 16.83 9.11 -10.00
N GLY A 202 16.70 9.00 -8.68
CA GLY A 202 15.48 8.58 -7.99
C GLY A 202 15.08 7.12 -8.24
N GLY A 203 13.87 6.77 -7.79
CA GLY A 203 13.30 5.44 -7.98
C GLY A 203 12.20 5.10 -6.97
N SER A 204 11.92 3.81 -6.81
CA SER A 204 10.97 3.31 -5.81
C SER A 204 11.62 3.15 -4.45
N LEU A 205 10.84 3.34 -3.39
CA LEU A 205 11.13 2.74 -2.08
C LEU A 205 10.68 1.29 -2.09
N LEU A 206 11.38 0.42 -1.36
CA LEU A 206 10.92 -0.93 -1.02
C LEU A 206 10.76 -1.03 0.50
N VAL A 207 9.55 -1.26 0.97
CA VAL A 207 9.30 -1.58 2.38
C VAL A 207 9.18 -3.09 2.54
N VAL A 208 9.74 -3.65 3.62
CA VAL A 208 9.59 -5.08 3.96
C VAL A 208 9.22 -5.19 5.43
N GLY A 209 8.10 -5.87 5.71
CA GLY A 209 7.59 -6.07 7.07
C GLY A 209 6.94 -7.42 7.29
N ALA A 210 6.08 -7.50 8.31
CA ALA A 210 5.44 -8.76 8.72
C ALA A 210 4.59 -9.39 7.61
N ASN A 211 4.06 -8.57 6.69
CA ASN A 211 3.19 -9.02 5.61
C ASN A 211 3.93 -9.22 4.27
N GLY A 212 5.26 -9.17 4.23
CA GLY A 212 6.05 -9.22 3.00
C GLY A 212 6.53 -7.83 2.56
N GLY A 213 6.78 -7.66 1.27
CA GLY A 213 7.30 -6.42 0.71
C GLY A 213 6.35 -5.69 -0.24
N ALA A 214 6.56 -4.39 -0.38
CA ALA A 214 5.86 -3.54 -1.34
C ALA A 214 6.78 -2.45 -1.89
N TYR A 215 6.67 -2.18 -3.19
CA TYR A 215 7.33 -1.03 -3.80
C TYR A 215 6.41 0.18 -3.84
N SER A 216 6.98 1.37 -3.67
CA SER A 216 6.30 2.62 -4.04
C SER A 216 6.36 2.79 -5.56
N PRO A 217 5.55 3.70 -6.13
CA PRO A 217 5.85 4.28 -7.44
C PRO A 217 7.29 4.81 -7.52
N ALA A 218 7.86 4.84 -8.72
CA ALA A 218 9.26 5.17 -8.95
C ALA A 218 9.58 6.69 -8.91
N TYR A 219 8.88 7.46 -8.08
CA TYR A 219 8.96 8.92 -8.02
C TYR A 219 9.83 9.48 -6.88
N PHE A 220 10.45 8.64 -6.05
CA PHE A 220 11.20 9.11 -4.88
C PHE A 220 12.58 9.63 -5.29
N ASN A 221 12.94 10.82 -4.83
CA ASN A 221 14.14 11.60 -5.16
C ASN A 221 14.40 11.76 -6.67
N PHE A 222 13.33 11.87 -7.47
CA PHE A 222 13.40 11.88 -8.93
C PHE A 222 13.82 13.25 -9.51
N LYS A 223 15.06 13.67 -9.26
CA LYS A 223 15.54 15.03 -9.63
C LYS A 223 15.69 15.25 -11.13
N LYS A 224 15.91 14.19 -11.90
CA LYS A 224 15.96 14.29 -13.38
C LYS A 224 14.66 14.78 -14.00
N GLY A 225 13.52 14.65 -13.31
CA GLY A 225 12.24 15.17 -13.77
C GLY A 225 11.98 16.63 -13.38
N LEU A 226 12.86 17.24 -12.59
CA LEU A 226 12.73 18.62 -12.10
C LEU A 226 12.87 19.60 -13.25
N TYR A 227 11.90 20.49 -13.39
CA TYR A 227 11.91 21.54 -14.41
C TYR A 227 11.80 22.94 -13.80
N HIS A 228 11.54 23.07 -12.49
CA HIS A 228 11.55 24.37 -11.81
C HIS A 228 11.71 24.20 -10.30
N ASN A 229 12.65 24.92 -9.68
CA ASN A 229 12.90 24.88 -8.22
C ASN A 229 13.27 26.24 -7.61
N PHE A 230 13.10 27.34 -8.35
CA PHE A 230 13.41 28.70 -7.87
C PHE A 230 14.88 28.96 -7.48
N ASP A 231 15.77 27.99 -7.69
CA ASP A 231 17.20 28.08 -7.38
C ASP A 231 18.05 28.09 -8.65
N ASP A 232 18.27 26.91 -9.22
CA ASP A 232 19.21 26.65 -10.32
C ASP A 232 18.58 25.93 -11.52
N VAL A 233 17.28 25.61 -11.48
CA VAL A 233 16.55 24.94 -12.57
C VAL A 233 15.47 25.84 -13.18
N ASP A 234 15.69 26.24 -14.43
CA ASP A 234 14.78 26.98 -15.33
C ASP A 234 13.85 28.01 -14.65
N ASN A 235 14.45 29.05 -14.08
CA ASN A 235 13.76 30.08 -13.30
C ASN A 235 13.15 31.23 -14.12
N TYR A 236 13.03 31.08 -15.45
CA TYR A 236 12.28 32.07 -16.23
C TYR A 236 10.77 31.83 -16.08
N ALA A 237 10.12 32.75 -15.39
CA ALA A 237 8.71 32.64 -15.03
C ALA A 237 8.06 34.02 -14.97
N TRP A 238 6.74 34.02 -14.86
CA TRP A 238 5.97 35.21 -14.49
C TRP A 238 4.76 34.81 -13.66
N ALA A 239 4.21 35.75 -12.90
CA ALA A 239 3.06 35.49 -12.06
C ALA A 239 1.99 36.59 -12.19
N SER A 240 0.76 36.26 -11.81
CA SER A 240 -0.37 37.19 -11.75
C SER A 240 -1.13 37.00 -10.44
N GLY A 241 -1.35 38.09 -9.70
CA GLY A 241 -2.07 38.05 -8.43
C GLY A 241 -1.29 37.37 -7.29
N ILE A 242 -0.01 37.07 -7.50
CA ILE A 242 0.90 36.53 -6.49
C ILE A 242 1.73 37.67 -5.89
N ASP A 243 1.96 37.59 -4.59
CA ASP A 243 2.83 38.51 -3.88
C ASP A 243 4.31 38.22 -4.22
N ASN A 244 5.12 39.27 -4.42
CA ASN A 244 6.57 39.14 -4.65
C ASN A 244 6.96 38.30 -5.88
N ASP A 245 6.18 38.41 -6.95
CA ASP A 245 6.30 37.68 -8.23
C ASP A 245 7.72 37.53 -8.80
N ASP A 246 8.56 38.55 -8.63
CA ASP A 246 9.92 38.59 -9.19
C ASP A 246 11.01 38.03 -8.25
N THR A 247 10.72 37.64 -7.01
CA THR A 247 11.75 37.22 -6.04
C THR A 247 11.31 36.03 -5.18
N PRO A 248 12.00 34.88 -5.31
CA PRO A 248 11.74 33.73 -4.44
C PRO A 248 11.91 34.06 -2.96
N LEU A 249 11.06 33.46 -2.13
CA LEU A 249 11.23 33.40 -0.69
C LEU A 249 12.34 32.40 -0.34
N THR A 250 13.07 32.64 0.76
CA THR A 250 14.24 31.81 1.12
C THR A 250 14.29 31.47 2.62
N ASP A 251 13.25 31.79 3.37
CA ASP A 251 13.21 31.48 4.80
C ASP A 251 13.07 29.96 4.99
N VAL A 252 13.71 29.41 6.01
CA VAL A 252 13.55 27.98 6.33
C VAL A 252 12.22 27.79 7.08
N ILE A 253 11.23 27.23 6.39
CA ILE A 253 9.90 26.93 6.95
C ILE A 253 9.60 25.43 6.80
N PRO A 254 9.00 24.76 7.80
CA PRO A 254 8.85 25.25 9.17
C PRO A 254 10.22 25.40 9.85
N ALA A 255 10.35 26.38 10.74
CA ALA A 255 11.61 26.60 11.48
C ALA A 255 11.95 25.42 12.42
N ASN A 256 10.93 24.74 12.95
CA ASN A 256 11.05 23.67 13.93
C ASN A 256 10.45 22.36 13.38
N GLY A 257 10.80 21.25 14.04
CA GLY A 257 10.36 19.92 13.65
C GLY A 257 11.41 19.19 12.81
N ASP A 258 11.21 17.89 12.71
CA ASP A 258 12.14 16.93 12.08
C ASP A 258 11.62 16.45 10.72
N GLY A 259 10.49 16.98 10.25
CA GLY A 259 9.96 16.72 8.91
C GLY A 259 10.59 17.65 7.86
N PRO A 260 10.27 17.42 6.57
CA PRO A 260 10.81 18.20 5.47
C PRO A 260 10.55 19.71 5.59
N LYS A 261 11.55 20.48 5.19
CA LYS A 261 11.55 21.95 5.22
C LYS A 261 11.70 22.50 3.79
N SER A 262 11.52 23.81 3.65
CA SER A 262 11.82 24.51 2.40
C SER A 262 13.29 24.29 2.02
N GLN A 263 13.54 24.19 0.71
CA GLN A 263 14.84 23.88 0.13
C GLN A 263 15.22 25.02 -0.80
N GLY A 264 16.09 25.91 -0.33
CA GLY A 264 16.46 27.08 -1.13
C GLY A 264 15.28 28.03 -1.37
N GLY A 265 15.14 28.45 -2.62
CA GLY A 265 14.08 29.35 -3.09
C GLY A 265 12.72 28.66 -3.21
N TYR A 266 11.63 29.37 -2.91
CA TYR A 266 10.27 28.88 -3.16
C TYR A 266 9.30 30.06 -3.37
N HIS A 267 8.08 29.79 -3.82
CA HIS A 267 7.04 30.81 -3.96
C HIS A 267 5.81 30.53 -3.10
N SER A 268 4.92 31.52 -3.03
CA SER A 268 3.64 31.41 -2.32
C SER A 268 2.53 31.99 -3.16
N PHE A 269 1.35 31.36 -3.14
CA PHE A 269 0.16 31.99 -3.68
C PHE A 269 -0.27 33.19 -2.82
N ASN A 270 -0.05 33.20 -1.50
CA ASN A 270 -0.61 34.22 -0.61
C ASN A 270 0.23 34.48 0.64
N VAL A 271 1.49 34.88 0.48
CA VAL A 271 2.41 35.09 1.61
C VAL A 271 1.87 36.15 2.59
N ALA A 272 1.18 37.19 2.07
CA ALA A 272 0.59 38.24 2.89
C ALA A 272 -0.58 37.74 3.74
N GLY A 273 -1.26 36.65 3.34
CA GLY A 273 -2.50 36.20 3.97
C GLY A 273 -3.67 37.14 3.68
N ASP A 274 -3.67 37.74 2.49
CA ASP A 274 -4.76 38.61 2.06
C ASP A 274 -6.00 37.79 1.71
N THR A 275 -7.18 38.37 1.89
CA THR A 275 -8.44 37.73 1.50
C THR A 275 -8.50 37.51 -0.01
N ILE A 276 -8.63 36.25 -0.41
CA ILE A 276 -8.90 35.78 -1.76
C ILE A 276 -10.42 35.63 -1.90
N ALA A 277 -11.04 36.50 -2.69
CA ALA A 277 -12.48 36.46 -2.95
C ALA A 277 -12.88 35.19 -3.74
N THR A 278 -14.17 34.86 -3.76
CA THR A 278 -14.69 33.77 -4.59
C THR A 278 -14.42 34.04 -6.07
N ASN A 279 -14.06 33.00 -6.82
CA ASN A 279 -13.62 33.06 -8.22
C ASN A 279 -12.36 33.91 -8.49
N ALA A 280 -11.66 34.40 -7.46
CA ALA A 280 -10.36 35.03 -7.66
C ALA A 280 -9.29 33.94 -7.84
N ASP A 281 -8.28 34.24 -8.65
CA ASP A 281 -7.15 33.36 -8.86
C ASP A 281 -5.80 34.06 -8.67
N ARG A 282 -4.79 33.24 -8.42
CA ARG A 282 -3.39 33.62 -8.27
C ARG A 282 -2.56 32.59 -9.03
N ARG A 283 -1.81 33.05 -10.02
CA ARG A 283 -1.28 32.20 -11.09
C ARG A 283 0.23 32.31 -11.11
N TYR A 284 0.92 31.17 -11.14
CA TYR A 284 2.34 31.10 -11.43
C TYR A 284 2.57 30.34 -12.72
N TRP A 285 3.45 30.87 -13.56
CA TRP A 285 3.73 30.31 -14.87
C TRP A 285 5.22 30.11 -15.08
N THR A 286 5.62 28.85 -15.24
CA THR A 286 6.94 28.48 -15.76
C THR A 286 6.94 28.58 -17.27
N ASN A 287 8.11 28.87 -17.83
CA ASN A 287 8.34 28.74 -19.26
C ASN A 287 8.35 27.28 -19.66
N SER A 288 7.62 26.90 -20.70
CA SER A 288 7.61 25.54 -21.25
C SER A 288 8.16 25.43 -22.67
N GLU A 289 8.98 26.39 -23.12
CA GLU A 289 9.61 26.34 -24.45
C GLU A 289 10.65 25.22 -24.57
N SER A 290 11.45 24.98 -23.52
CA SER A 290 12.65 24.12 -23.61
C SER A 290 12.56 22.80 -22.87
N TRP A 291 11.90 22.74 -21.71
CA TRP A 291 11.89 21.52 -20.90
C TRP A 291 11.03 20.37 -21.42
N PRO A 292 9.90 20.56 -22.15
CA PRO A 292 9.08 19.43 -22.61
C PRO A 292 9.87 18.41 -23.44
N SER A 293 10.78 18.87 -24.31
CA SER A 293 11.64 17.97 -25.09
C SER A 293 12.69 17.25 -24.23
N ALA A 294 13.20 17.90 -23.18
CA ALA A 294 14.18 17.30 -22.29
C ALA A 294 13.57 16.19 -21.42
N LEU A 295 12.27 16.29 -21.11
CA LEU A 295 11.57 15.27 -20.33
C LEU A 295 11.33 13.96 -21.07
N LEU A 296 11.41 13.93 -22.40
CA LEU A 296 11.33 12.67 -23.16
C LEU A 296 12.52 11.74 -22.88
N ASP A 297 13.65 12.29 -22.46
CA ASP A 297 14.82 11.51 -22.05
C ASP A 297 14.65 10.91 -20.64
N VAL A 298 13.61 11.35 -19.91
CA VAL A 298 13.34 11.00 -18.52
C VAL A 298 12.13 10.09 -18.39
N ILE A 299 11.04 10.40 -19.09
CA ILE A 299 9.83 9.58 -19.22
C ILE A 299 9.57 9.33 -20.70
N PRO A 300 9.51 8.06 -21.14
CA PRO A 300 9.20 7.75 -22.52
C PRO A 300 7.85 8.36 -22.95
N GLY A 301 7.81 8.94 -24.15
CA GLY A 301 6.57 9.51 -24.68
C GLY A 301 5.42 8.49 -24.81
N SER A 302 5.72 7.19 -24.86
CA SER A 302 4.73 6.12 -24.93
C SER A 302 4.12 5.72 -23.57
N THR A 303 4.63 6.26 -22.46
CA THR A 303 4.09 6.00 -21.12
C THR A 303 2.65 6.47 -21.05
N ALA A 304 1.75 5.68 -20.46
CA ALA A 304 0.36 6.06 -20.30
C ALA A 304 0.24 7.30 -19.40
N ALA A 305 -0.73 8.18 -19.68
CA ALA A 305 -0.97 9.36 -18.85
C ALA A 305 -1.38 9.03 -17.40
N ALA A 306 -1.86 7.80 -17.15
CA ALA A 306 -2.12 7.29 -15.80
C ALA A 306 -0.85 6.82 -15.07
N ASP A 307 0.22 6.52 -15.81
CA ASP A 307 1.49 6.00 -15.28
C ASP A 307 2.55 7.10 -15.15
N CYS A 308 2.18 8.38 -15.34
CA CYS A 308 3.06 9.52 -15.17
C CYS A 308 2.27 10.78 -14.78
N GLY A 309 2.93 11.75 -14.15
CA GLY A 309 2.27 12.97 -13.69
C GLY A 309 3.25 14.06 -13.29
N VAL A 310 2.72 15.15 -12.76
CA VAL A 310 3.51 16.23 -12.15
C VAL A 310 3.49 16.10 -10.63
N GLN A 311 4.61 16.35 -9.99
CA GLN A 311 4.69 16.58 -8.55
C GLN A 311 5.09 18.02 -8.25
N MET A 312 4.62 18.48 -7.11
CA MET A 312 4.96 19.77 -6.51
C MET A 312 5.04 19.57 -5.00
N ASP A 313 6.03 20.17 -4.35
CA ASP A 313 6.10 20.19 -2.90
C ASP A 313 5.40 21.44 -2.39
N ILE A 314 4.57 21.31 -1.35
CA ILE A 314 3.83 22.43 -0.77
C ILE A 314 3.94 22.47 0.74
N TYR A 315 3.75 23.68 1.26
CA TYR A 315 3.51 23.94 2.67
C TYR A 315 2.29 24.85 2.78
N VAL A 316 1.39 24.55 3.72
CA VAL A 316 0.15 25.30 3.93
C VAL A 316 0.16 25.94 5.32
N GLU A 317 -0.16 27.23 5.40
CA GLU A 317 -0.45 27.92 6.67
C GLU A 317 -1.89 28.43 6.65
N GLY A 318 -2.56 28.30 7.79
CA GLY A 318 -3.99 28.56 7.91
C GLY A 318 -4.83 27.33 7.55
N GLU A 319 -6.13 27.46 7.77
CA GLU A 319 -7.11 26.43 7.48
C GLU A 319 -7.50 26.50 6.00
N TRP A 320 -7.41 25.39 5.27
CA TRP A 320 -7.83 25.33 3.87
C TRP A 320 -9.20 24.67 3.76
N THR A 321 -10.22 25.46 3.43
CA THR A 321 -11.63 25.02 3.28
C THR A 321 -12.27 25.39 1.95
N SER A 322 -11.60 26.18 1.11
CA SER A 322 -12.12 26.62 -0.19
C SER A 322 -11.00 26.88 -1.18
N GLY A 323 -11.31 26.78 -2.47
CA GLY A 323 -10.36 26.96 -3.56
C GLY A 323 -9.48 25.75 -3.82
N VAL A 324 -8.85 25.70 -4.98
CA VAL A 324 -8.08 24.55 -5.44
C VAL A 324 -6.72 24.96 -5.95
N ILE A 325 -5.77 24.03 -5.96
CA ILE A 325 -4.59 24.17 -6.81
C ILE A 325 -4.91 23.53 -8.15
N ARG A 326 -4.76 24.29 -9.24
CA ARG A 326 -4.78 23.79 -10.61
C ARG A 326 -3.35 23.69 -11.11
N MET A 327 -2.96 22.54 -11.63
CA MET A 327 -1.71 22.39 -12.38
C MET A 327 -2.05 22.42 -13.87
N ILE A 328 -1.65 23.49 -14.57
CA ILE A 328 -1.94 23.66 -16.00
C ILE A 328 -0.72 23.28 -16.83
N MET A 329 -0.93 22.39 -17.81
CA MET A 329 0.14 21.95 -18.71
C MET A 329 0.22 22.77 -19.99
N ALA A 330 -0.91 23.22 -20.54
CA ALA A 330 -0.95 23.97 -21.80
C ALA A 330 -1.90 25.17 -21.75
N ASP A 331 -1.34 26.39 -21.79
CA ASP A 331 -2.11 27.63 -21.74
C ASP A 331 -2.78 28.01 -23.09
N GLY A 332 -3.81 28.85 -22.99
CA GLY A 332 -4.52 29.47 -24.11
C GLY A 332 -5.81 28.74 -24.52
N SER A 333 -6.31 27.83 -23.68
CA SER A 333 -7.51 27.02 -23.98
C SER A 333 -8.60 27.09 -22.91
N GLY A 334 -8.57 28.11 -22.03
CA GLY A 334 -9.48 28.25 -20.90
C GLY A 334 -8.93 27.61 -19.61
N THR A 335 -9.66 27.73 -18.51
CA THR A 335 -9.22 27.36 -17.16
C THR A 335 -9.42 25.88 -16.81
N ASP A 336 -10.19 25.16 -17.62
CA ASP A 336 -10.61 23.78 -17.34
C ASP A 336 -9.97 22.77 -18.30
N ARG A 337 -9.17 23.24 -19.26
CA ARG A 337 -8.48 22.36 -20.21
C ARG A 337 -7.03 22.15 -19.83
N TYR A 338 -6.52 20.97 -20.14
CA TYR A 338 -5.13 20.57 -19.94
C TYR A 338 -4.64 20.79 -18.51
N SER A 339 -5.55 20.67 -17.55
CA SER A 339 -5.31 20.95 -16.15
C SER A 339 -5.73 19.79 -15.25
N MET A 340 -5.00 19.63 -14.14
CA MET A 340 -5.32 18.72 -13.05
C MET A 340 -5.65 19.53 -11.79
N ILE A 341 -6.51 19.02 -10.91
CA ILE A 341 -7.01 19.75 -9.74
C ILE A 341 -6.63 19.02 -8.45
N TYR A 342 -6.07 19.75 -7.48
CA TYR A 342 -5.87 19.28 -6.12
C TYR A 342 -6.77 20.06 -5.15
N ARG A 343 -7.61 19.31 -4.43
CA ARG A 343 -8.63 19.81 -3.51
C ARG A 343 -8.64 18.93 -2.24
N PRO A 344 -7.78 19.19 -1.26
CA PRO A 344 -7.65 18.31 -0.09
C PRO A 344 -8.74 18.51 0.97
N TRP A 345 -9.60 19.53 0.83
CA TRP A 345 -10.61 19.85 1.83
C TRP A 345 -11.98 19.22 1.57
N TYR A 346 -12.09 18.36 0.55
CA TYR A 346 -13.31 17.64 0.22
C TYR A 346 -13.03 16.15 0.16
N GLU A 347 -13.52 15.42 1.16
CA GLU A 347 -13.32 13.98 1.31
C GLU A 347 -14.63 13.32 1.74
N ASN A 348 -14.92 12.12 1.21
CA ASN A 348 -16.10 11.33 1.56
C ASN A 348 -17.42 12.14 1.51
N ASP A 349 -17.61 12.88 0.42
CA ASP A 349 -18.76 13.75 0.16
C ASP A 349 -18.98 14.89 1.19
N ALA A 350 -17.93 15.26 1.95
CA ALA A 350 -18.00 16.28 2.99
C ALA A 350 -16.83 17.26 2.91
N VAL A 351 -17.08 18.50 3.33
CA VAL A 351 -16.02 19.48 3.57
C VAL A 351 -15.31 19.11 4.88
N VAL A 352 -14.03 18.79 4.76
CA VAL A 352 -13.12 18.50 5.88
C VAL A 352 -12.00 19.52 5.80
N PRO A 353 -11.90 20.50 6.73
CA PRO A 353 -10.82 21.47 6.69
C PRO A 353 -9.45 20.79 6.64
N PHE A 354 -8.66 21.13 5.63
CA PHE A 354 -7.30 20.61 5.52
C PHE A 354 -6.38 21.40 6.46
N GLU A 355 -5.66 20.66 7.30
CA GLU A 355 -4.60 21.16 8.16
C GLU A 355 -3.25 20.59 7.72
N ASN A 356 -2.23 21.45 7.65
CA ASN A 356 -0.88 21.02 7.31
C ASN A 356 -0.34 20.02 8.36
N PRO A 357 0.31 18.92 7.94
CA PRO A 357 0.93 17.95 8.86
C PRO A 357 2.12 18.50 9.68
N GLY A 358 2.49 19.77 9.48
CA GLY A 358 3.55 20.48 10.18
C GLY A 358 4.88 20.51 9.43
N TYR A 359 4.91 20.17 8.14
CA TYR A 359 6.11 20.09 7.30
C TYR A 359 5.76 20.23 5.81
N TRP A 360 6.76 20.42 4.94
CA TRP A 360 6.55 20.38 3.49
C TRP A 360 6.18 18.98 3.03
N PHE A 361 5.18 18.86 2.18
CA PHE A 361 4.70 17.58 1.67
C PHE A 361 4.50 17.62 0.16
N THR A 362 4.55 16.46 -0.50
CA THR A 362 4.40 16.36 -1.95
C THR A 362 2.93 16.17 -2.33
N VAL A 363 2.48 16.93 -3.33
CA VAL A 363 1.24 16.67 -4.07
C VAL A 363 1.58 16.07 -5.42
N THR A 364 0.78 15.08 -5.85
CA THR A 364 0.94 14.39 -7.14
C THR A 364 -0.29 14.62 -8.00
N PHE A 365 -0.07 15.01 -9.26
CA PHE A 365 -1.09 15.23 -10.28
C PHE A 365 -0.84 14.25 -11.44
N PRO A 366 -1.43 13.04 -11.41
CA PRO A 366 -1.48 12.17 -12.58
C PRO A 366 -2.02 12.92 -13.79
N PHE A 367 -1.41 12.76 -14.98
CA PHE A 367 -1.92 13.46 -16.16
C PHE A 367 -3.33 12.99 -16.52
N SER A 368 -3.64 11.73 -16.27
CA SER A 368 -4.98 11.15 -16.48
C SER A 368 -6.09 11.81 -15.67
N ASP A 369 -5.78 12.61 -14.64
CA ASP A 369 -6.78 13.37 -13.89
C ASP A 369 -7.36 14.54 -14.71
N SER A 370 -6.73 14.87 -15.84
CA SER A 370 -7.31 15.76 -16.84
C SER A 370 -8.10 14.97 -17.87
N GLU A 371 -9.35 15.37 -18.13
CA GLU A 371 -10.18 14.79 -19.20
C GLU A 371 -9.49 14.85 -20.58
N ASP A 372 -8.62 15.84 -20.81
CA ASP A 372 -7.86 15.98 -22.05
C ASP A 372 -6.77 14.90 -22.23
N TYR A 373 -6.39 14.18 -21.17
CA TYR A 373 -5.32 13.17 -21.18
C TYR A 373 -5.77 11.79 -20.70
N GLU A 374 -7.03 11.63 -20.28
CA GLU A 374 -7.58 10.34 -19.88
C GLU A 374 -7.44 9.30 -21.03
N GLY A 375 -6.85 8.16 -20.72
CA GLY A 375 -6.56 7.10 -21.71
C GLY A 375 -5.48 7.46 -22.75
N GLY A 376 -4.85 8.63 -22.64
CA GLY A 376 -3.76 9.09 -23.50
C GLY A 376 -2.37 8.68 -23.01
N THR A 377 -1.37 9.32 -23.58
CA THR A 377 0.06 9.09 -23.29
C THR A 377 0.79 10.38 -22.93
N PHE A 378 2.00 10.26 -22.40
CA PHE A 378 2.84 11.42 -22.13
C PHE A 378 3.14 12.24 -23.40
N SER A 379 3.22 11.61 -24.58
CA SER A 379 3.37 12.34 -25.85
C SER A 379 2.20 13.28 -26.14
N ASP A 380 0.98 12.92 -25.75
CA ASP A 380 -0.21 13.75 -25.96
C ASP A 380 -0.16 15.00 -25.07
N VAL A 381 0.34 14.85 -23.83
CA VAL A 381 0.63 15.97 -22.94
C VAL A 381 1.65 16.91 -23.58
N LEU A 382 2.80 16.39 -24.01
CA LEU A 382 3.84 17.22 -24.63
C LEU A 382 3.36 17.91 -25.91
N ALA A 383 2.52 17.22 -26.70
CA ALA A 383 1.93 17.80 -27.91
C ALA A 383 1.03 19.00 -27.61
N SER A 384 0.24 18.96 -26.53
CA SER A 384 -0.58 20.10 -26.12
C SER A 384 0.29 21.29 -25.69
N MET A 385 1.37 21.05 -24.96
CA MET A 385 2.33 22.10 -24.56
C MET A 385 2.99 22.75 -25.78
N VAL A 386 3.40 21.94 -26.75
CA VAL A 386 3.98 22.41 -28.03
C VAL A 386 2.94 23.13 -28.90
N ALA A 387 1.65 22.80 -28.78
CA ALA A 387 0.56 23.49 -29.47
C ALA A 387 0.03 24.73 -28.73
N ALA A 388 0.36 24.90 -27.44
CA ALA A 388 -0.16 25.96 -26.59
C ALA A 388 0.07 27.36 -27.18
N SER A 389 -0.92 28.24 -27.03
CA SER A 389 -0.84 29.62 -27.57
C SER A 389 0.24 30.44 -26.87
N TYR A 390 0.43 30.15 -25.58
CA TYR A 390 1.53 30.65 -24.77
C TYR A 390 2.33 29.46 -24.27
N LYS A 391 3.66 29.51 -24.40
CA LYS A 391 4.57 28.43 -24.02
C LYS A 391 4.81 28.44 -22.52
N GLN A 392 3.74 28.16 -21.79
CA GLN A 392 3.67 28.30 -20.34
C GLN A 392 2.87 27.16 -19.73
N SER A 393 3.25 26.80 -18.52
CA SER A 393 2.66 25.76 -17.67
C SER A 393 2.89 26.14 -16.23
N GLY A 394 2.04 25.71 -15.30
CA GLY A 394 2.31 26.02 -13.90
C GLY A 394 1.12 25.92 -12.97
N PRO A 395 1.39 26.07 -11.67
CA PRO A 395 0.39 25.92 -10.64
C PRO A 395 -0.36 27.24 -10.42
N TRP A 396 -1.66 27.13 -10.22
CA TRP A 396 -2.57 28.23 -9.94
C TRP A 396 -3.37 27.93 -8.69
N PHE A 397 -3.52 28.89 -7.80
CA PHE A 397 -4.60 28.84 -6.83
C PHE A 397 -5.84 29.52 -7.43
N HIS A 398 -6.97 28.80 -7.49
CA HIS A 398 -8.24 29.33 -7.96
C HIS A 398 -9.30 29.11 -6.89
N ASN A 399 -9.88 30.19 -6.36
CA ASN A 399 -10.84 30.11 -5.27
C ASN A 399 -12.26 29.74 -5.76
N ILE A 400 -12.40 28.51 -6.22
CA ILE A 400 -13.66 27.92 -6.69
C ILE A 400 -14.12 26.78 -5.78
N GLY A 401 -15.42 26.49 -5.89
CA GLY A 401 -16.09 25.44 -5.16
C GLY A 401 -15.86 24.05 -5.76
N LEU A 402 -16.81 23.16 -5.49
CA LEU A 402 -16.95 21.88 -6.19
C LEU A 402 -18.07 22.03 -7.22
N PRO A 403 -17.77 22.03 -8.54
CA PRO A 403 -18.78 22.18 -9.57
C PRO A 403 -19.78 21.02 -9.55
N SER A 404 -21.00 21.28 -10.02
CA SER A 404 -21.99 20.24 -10.30
C SER A 404 -21.61 19.44 -11.55
N ASP A 405 -21.97 18.14 -11.55
CA ASP A 405 -21.86 17.26 -12.73
C ASP A 405 -22.79 17.70 -13.88
N THR A 406 -23.75 18.59 -13.60
CA THR A 406 -24.68 19.13 -14.61
C THR A 406 -24.36 20.59 -14.90
N GLU A 407 -23.97 20.87 -16.15
CA GLU A 407 -23.69 22.23 -16.61
C GLU A 407 -24.87 23.18 -16.35
N GLY A 408 -24.59 24.29 -15.68
CA GLY A 408 -25.59 25.32 -15.36
C GLY A 408 -26.34 25.13 -14.03
N GLU A 409 -26.11 24.03 -13.32
CA GLU A 409 -26.56 23.84 -11.94
C GLU A 409 -25.57 24.49 -10.94
N PRO A 410 -26.03 24.89 -9.74
CA PRO A 410 -25.16 25.46 -8.71
C PRO A 410 -24.10 24.46 -8.26
N ASP A 411 -22.98 24.97 -7.75
CA ASP A 411 -21.90 24.15 -7.20
C ASP A 411 -22.42 23.25 -6.07
N ILE A 412 -21.91 22.01 -6.01
CA ILE A 412 -22.19 21.07 -4.91
C ILE A 412 -21.70 21.67 -3.59
N VAL A 413 -20.55 22.34 -3.64
CA VAL A 413 -19.99 23.13 -2.54
C VAL A 413 -19.61 24.49 -3.08
N GLU A 414 -20.31 25.53 -2.66
CA GLU A 414 -19.99 26.92 -3.02
C GLU A 414 -18.64 27.35 -2.46
N SER A 415 -17.90 28.15 -3.23
CA SER A 415 -16.67 28.77 -2.72
C SER A 415 -16.95 29.83 -1.66
N THR A 416 -16.01 30.01 -0.74
CA THR A 416 -16.03 31.08 0.27
C THR A 416 -14.73 31.86 0.20
N ALA A 417 -14.74 33.11 0.68
CA ALA A 417 -13.50 33.88 0.76
C ALA A 417 -12.52 33.18 1.71
N THR A 418 -11.25 33.10 1.32
CA THR A 418 -10.19 32.42 2.08
C THR A 418 -8.94 33.28 2.16
N ASP A 419 -8.13 33.10 3.20
CA ASP A 419 -6.83 33.75 3.40
C ASP A 419 -5.69 32.73 3.51
N VAL A 420 -5.95 31.47 3.13
CA VAL A 420 -4.99 30.37 3.17
C VAL A 420 -3.68 30.78 2.48
N LYS A 421 -2.56 30.42 3.09
CA LYS A 421 -1.23 30.61 2.52
C LYS A 421 -0.72 29.27 2.04
N ILE A 422 -0.46 29.17 0.75
CA ILE A 422 0.06 27.96 0.14
C ILE A 422 1.39 28.31 -0.50
N TYR A 423 2.45 27.71 0.02
CA TYR A 423 3.81 27.79 -0.50
C TYR A 423 4.07 26.59 -1.37
N PHE A 424 4.89 26.74 -2.41
CA PHE A 424 5.17 25.68 -3.35
C PHE A 424 6.59 25.74 -3.92
N ASP A 425 7.10 24.55 -4.25
CA ASP A 425 8.45 24.32 -4.72
C ASP A 425 8.56 23.02 -5.56
N ASN A 426 9.70 22.82 -6.22
CA ASN A 426 10.14 21.59 -6.87
C ASN A 426 9.15 21.01 -7.89
N LEU A 427 8.77 21.80 -8.88
CA LEU A 427 7.91 21.33 -9.96
C LEU A 427 8.65 20.33 -10.85
N ARG A 428 8.10 19.11 -10.93
CA ARG A 428 8.78 17.99 -11.60
C ARG A 428 7.79 17.04 -12.25
N VAL A 429 8.20 16.39 -13.34
CA VAL A 429 7.45 15.27 -13.92
C VAL A 429 8.01 13.95 -13.40
N VAL A 430 7.14 13.01 -13.04
CA VAL A 430 7.52 11.73 -12.41
C VAL A 430 6.77 10.54 -13.00
N PRO A 431 7.37 9.33 -12.98
CA PRO A 431 6.65 8.09 -13.23
C PRO A 431 5.79 7.72 -12.01
N LEU A 432 4.62 7.13 -12.26
CA LEU A 432 3.66 6.71 -11.24
C LEU A 432 3.48 5.20 -11.14
N ASN A 433 4.15 4.44 -12.03
CA ASN A 433 4.15 2.99 -11.97
C ASN A 433 4.99 2.47 -10.80
N ALA A 434 4.46 1.49 -10.09
CA ALA A 434 5.17 0.74 -9.04
C ALA A 434 5.64 -0.61 -9.60
N PRO A 435 6.90 -1.01 -9.35
CA PRO A 435 7.35 -2.36 -9.61
C PRO A 435 6.48 -3.40 -8.87
N THR A 436 6.20 -4.53 -9.50
CA THR A 436 5.47 -5.61 -8.85
C THR A 436 6.35 -6.31 -7.82
N TYR A 437 5.85 -6.47 -6.59
CA TYR A 437 6.43 -7.38 -5.60
C TYR A 437 5.67 -8.71 -5.66
N SER A 438 6.40 -9.81 -5.86
CA SER A 438 5.81 -11.15 -5.85
C SER A 438 6.37 -11.97 -4.69
N ASP A 439 5.46 -12.63 -3.97
CA ASP A 439 5.80 -13.65 -2.97
C ASP A 439 6.57 -14.83 -3.59
N PHE A 440 6.24 -15.14 -4.85
CA PHE A 440 6.84 -16.22 -5.62
C PHE A 440 7.16 -15.67 -7.02
N PRO A 441 8.31 -15.00 -7.21
CA PRO A 441 8.70 -14.55 -8.54
C PRO A 441 8.78 -15.77 -9.47
N ASP A 442 8.22 -15.63 -10.68
CA ASP A 442 8.46 -16.64 -11.70
C ASP A 442 9.97 -16.68 -11.93
N ASN A 443 10.58 -17.85 -11.72
CA ASN A 443 11.95 -18.07 -12.14
C ASN A 443 11.95 -18.06 -13.68
N GLU A 444 11.97 -16.88 -14.29
CA GLU A 444 12.33 -16.75 -15.69
C GLU A 444 13.82 -17.12 -15.80
N GLU A 445 14.10 -18.33 -16.28
CA GLU A 445 15.39 -18.70 -16.88
C GLU A 445 15.59 -17.97 -18.23
#